data_AF-A0A258BEG2-F1
#
_entry.id   AF-A0A258BEG2-F1
#
_cell.length_a   1.000
_cell.length_b   1.000
_cell.length_c   1.000
_cell.angle_alpha   90.00
_cell.angle_beta   90.00
_cell.angle_gamma   90.00
#
_symmetry.space_group_name_H-M   'P 1'
#
loop_
_entity.id
_entity.type
_entity.pdbx_description
1 polymer ?
#
loop_
_entity_poly.entity_id
_entity_poly.type
_entity_poly.pdbx_seq_one_letter_code
_entity_poly.pdbx_strand_id
1 'polypeptide(L)'
;MVGAEAFKQKWLKGYLPVREMLPAIRRIPRRRPESTPMAALPESFSARGGPSLVQIFLILLAITSLTWVATHTMSGLMAAIYWFFWLSFSTGAGLRFLATLTPRFDPLPDPFLEASNENLPRYSVIVALYREAAIAPQLVKALSQLEYPHENLEVLYALEADDHDTIDSLNTL
;
A
#
# COMPACT_ATOMS: atom_id res chain seq x y z
N MET A 1 0.77 -8.46 -35.92
CA MET A 1 -0.67 -8.83 -35.87
C MET A 1 -0.92 -10.26 -35.34
N VAL A 2 0.10 -11.13 -35.21
CA VAL A 2 -0.06 -12.52 -34.71
C VAL A 2 -0.12 -12.65 -33.17
N GLY A 3 0.37 -11.64 -32.42
CA GLY A 3 0.43 -11.70 -30.95
C GLY A 3 -0.88 -11.42 -30.19
N ALA A 4 -1.81 -10.64 -30.76
CA ALA A 4 -3.06 -10.27 -30.09
C ALA A 4 -4.08 -11.42 -30.02
N GLU A 5 -4.14 -12.25 -31.07
CA GLU A 5 -4.99 -13.45 -31.12
C GLU A 5 -4.47 -14.55 -30.18
N ALA A 6 -3.15 -14.72 -30.08
CA ALA A 6 -2.54 -15.65 -29.13
C ALA A 6 -2.75 -15.21 -27.67
N PHE A 7 -2.81 -13.89 -27.42
CA PHE A 7 -3.13 -13.32 -26.11
C PHE A 7 -4.55 -13.65 -25.67
N LYS A 8 -5.57 -13.39 -26.50
CA LYS A 8 -6.97 -13.74 -26.21
C LYS A 8 -7.15 -15.21 -25.87
N GLN A 9 -6.55 -16.11 -26.64
CA GLN A 9 -6.73 -17.55 -26.44
C GLN A 9 -6.11 -18.11 -25.16
N LYS A 10 -4.98 -17.55 -24.69
CA LYS A 10 -4.28 -18.06 -23.50
C LYS A 10 -4.85 -17.47 -22.21
N TRP A 11 -5.37 -16.24 -22.25
CA TRP A 11 -5.76 -15.46 -21.07
C TRP A 11 -7.27 -15.40 -20.83
N LEU A 12 -8.10 -15.48 -21.88
CA LEU A 12 -9.56 -15.32 -21.78
C LEU A 12 -10.33 -16.65 -21.96
N LYS A 13 -9.65 -17.79 -22.15
CA LYS A 13 -10.32 -19.09 -22.22
C LYS A 13 -10.65 -19.62 -20.82
N GLY A 14 -11.87 -19.31 -20.38
CA GLY A 14 -12.62 -20.12 -19.43
C GLY A 14 -12.87 -19.44 -18.09
N TYR A 15 -14.12 -19.04 -17.86
CA TYR A 15 -14.65 -18.89 -16.51
C TYR A 15 -14.52 -20.24 -15.80
N LEU A 16 -13.58 -20.34 -14.86
CA LEU A 16 -13.57 -21.43 -13.92
C LEU A 16 -14.45 -21.04 -12.74
N PRO A 17 -15.63 -21.67 -12.57
CA PRO A 17 -16.44 -21.41 -11.39
C PRO A 17 -15.61 -21.76 -10.14
N VAL A 18 -15.78 -21.02 -9.03
CA VAL A 18 -14.97 -21.16 -7.79
C VAL A 18 -14.82 -22.62 -7.33
N ARG A 19 -15.87 -23.44 -7.52
CA ARG A 19 -15.89 -24.88 -7.22
C ARG A 19 -14.84 -25.70 -7.97
N GLU A 20 -14.44 -25.27 -9.16
CA GLU A 20 -13.38 -25.88 -9.99
C GLU A 20 -12.00 -25.26 -9.71
N MET A 21 -11.94 -23.98 -9.30
CA MET A 21 -10.69 -23.33 -8.90
C MET A 21 -10.12 -23.88 -7.59
N LEU A 22 -10.95 -24.12 -6.57
CA LEU A 22 -10.48 -24.57 -5.25
C LEU A 22 -9.60 -25.85 -5.28
N PRO A 23 -9.97 -26.92 -6.00
CA PRO A 23 -9.10 -28.09 -6.12
C PRO A 23 -7.83 -27.81 -6.95
N ALA A 24 -7.88 -26.88 -7.92
CA ALA A 24 -6.70 -26.47 -8.70
C ALA A 24 -5.70 -25.66 -7.86
N ILE A 25 -6.18 -24.68 -7.08
CA ILE A 25 -5.37 -23.86 -6.16
C ILE A 25 -4.69 -24.74 -5.11
N ARG A 26 -5.38 -25.77 -4.59
CA ARG A 26 -4.78 -26.73 -3.65
C ARG A 26 -3.64 -27.55 -4.24
N ARG A 27 -3.62 -27.73 -5.56
CA ARG A 27 -2.56 -28.49 -6.27
C ARG A 27 -1.36 -27.62 -6.63
N ILE A 28 -1.47 -26.29 -6.55
CA ILE A 28 -0.33 -25.40 -6.75
C ILE A 28 0.70 -25.74 -5.69
N PRO A 29 1.91 -26.22 -6.07
CA PRO A 29 2.96 -26.48 -5.11
C PRO A 29 3.25 -25.14 -4.43
N ARG A 30 2.94 -25.03 -3.13
CA ARG A 30 3.37 -23.89 -2.34
C ARG A 30 4.88 -23.99 -2.22
N ARG A 31 5.62 -23.47 -3.20
CA ARG A 31 6.98 -23.02 -2.93
C ARG A 31 6.83 -22.05 -1.77
N ARG A 32 7.41 -22.38 -0.61
CA ARG A 32 7.67 -21.34 0.37
C ARG A 32 8.38 -20.26 -0.41
N PRO A 33 7.83 -19.04 -0.50
CA PRO A 33 8.65 -17.97 -0.99
C PRO A 33 9.88 -18.02 -0.09
N GLU A 34 11.07 -18.11 -0.68
CA GLU A 34 12.28 -17.60 -0.03
C GLU A 34 12.15 -16.06 0.04
N SER A 35 10.96 -15.57 0.43
CA SER A 35 10.79 -14.23 0.89
C SER A 35 11.64 -14.21 2.14
N THR A 36 12.84 -13.65 2.00
CA THR A 36 13.38 -12.76 3.01
C THR A 36 12.18 -12.07 3.63
N PRO A 37 11.83 -12.34 4.90
CA PRO A 37 10.69 -11.69 5.53
C PRO A 37 10.86 -10.20 5.23
N MET A 38 9.81 -9.53 4.70
CA MET A 38 9.82 -8.07 4.50
C MET A 38 10.61 -7.49 5.65
N ALA A 39 11.82 -6.98 5.36
CA ALA A 39 12.89 -6.84 6.34
C ALA A 39 12.28 -6.31 7.63
N ALA A 40 12.22 -7.17 8.67
CA ALA A 40 11.46 -6.85 9.87
C ALA A 40 12.01 -5.51 10.36
N LEU A 41 11.21 -4.45 10.21
CA LEU A 41 11.66 -3.11 10.56
C LEU A 41 12.04 -3.17 12.04
N PRO A 42 13.21 -2.63 12.42
CA PRO A 42 13.65 -2.66 13.81
C PRO A 42 12.53 -2.19 14.74
N GLU A 43 12.32 -2.88 15.87
CA GLU A 43 11.24 -2.55 16.82
C GLU A 43 11.31 -1.09 17.32
N SER A 44 12.47 -0.45 17.18
CA SER A 44 12.69 0.98 17.42
C SER A 44 11.89 1.93 16.50
N PHE A 45 11.36 1.45 15.37
CA PHE A 45 10.43 2.20 14.51
C PHE A 45 8.97 2.05 14.92
N SER A 46 8.67 1.22 15.92
CA SER A 46 7.34 1.12 16.51
C SER A 46 7.17 2.19 17.59
N ALA A 47 6.15 3.02 17.47
CA ALA A 47 5.75 4.01 18.49
C ALA A 47 5.12 3.34 19.73
N ARG A 48 5.67 2.20 20.15
CA ARG A 48 5.15 1.36 21.24
C ARG A 48 5.60 1.86 22.62
N GLY A 49 6.66 2.67 22.67
CA GLY A 49 7.06 3.40 23.86
C GLY A 49 6.21 4.66 24.03
N GLY A 50 5.24 4.62 24.95
CA GLY A 50 4.46 5.81 25.33
C GLY A 50 5.30 6.88 26.03
N PRO A 51 4.72 8.07 26.29
CA PRO A 51 5.41 9.16 26.99
C PRO A 51 5.79 8.74 28.42
N SER A 52 6.94 9.22 28.90
CA SER A 52 7.39 8.92 30.27
C SER A 52 6.54 9.65 31.31
N LEU A 53 6.47 9.12 32.53
CA LEU A 53 5.72 9.76 33.63
C LEU A 53 6.20 11.19 33.92
N VAL A 54 7.50 11.45 33.77
CA VAL A 54 8.07 12.79 33.92
C VAL A 54 7.59 13.73 32.80
N GLN A 55 7.51 13.25 31.55
CA GLN A 55 6.96 14.03 30.44
C GLN A 55 5.48 14.38 30.68
N ILE A 56 4.69 13.40 31.13
CA ILE A 56 3.27 13.63 31.46
C ILE A 56 3.15 14.67 32.57
N PHE A 57 3.93 14.55 33.64
CA PHE A 57 3.93 15.52 34.75
C PHE A 57 4.28 16.94 34.29
N LEU A 58 5.32 17.10 33.45
CA LEU A 58 5.72 18.40 32.92
C LEU A 58 4.67 19.01 31.97
N ILE A 59 4.01 18.18 31.13
CA ILE A 59 2.93 18.62 30.25
C ILE A 59 1.75 19.13 31.09
N LEU A 60 1.35 18.39 32.12
CA LEU A 60 0.28 18.80 33.01
C LEU A 60 0.62 20.11 33.73
N LEU A 61 1.84 20.24 34.25
CA LEU A 61 2.30 21.46 34.90
C LEU A 61 2.28 22.67 33.94
N ALA A 62 2.73 22.49 32.69
CA ALA A 62 2.70 23.54 31.66
C ALA A 62 1.26 23.95 31.28
N ILE A 63 0.33 23.01 31.18
CA ILE A 63 -1.08 23.29 30.89
C ILE A 63 -1.73 24.05 32.07
N THR A 64 -1.47 23.61 33.31
CA THR A 64 -2.03 24.27 34.50
C THR A 64 -1.50 25.69 34.69
N SER A 65 -0.20 25.94 34.44
CA SER A 65 0.36 27.30 34.52
C SER A 65 -0.16 28.21 33.42
N LEU A 66 -0.30 27.70 32.19
CA LEU A 66 -0.82 28.46 31.06
C LEU A 66 -2.30 28.84 31.25
N THR A 67 -3.11 27.91 31.75
CA THR A 67 -4.54 28.16 32.03
C THR A 67 -4.75 29.11 33.21
N TRP A 68 -3.91 29.04 34.25
CA TRP A 68 -3.92 30.00 35.35
C TRP A 68 -3.62 31.44 34.87
N VAL A 69 -2.59 31.61 34.04
CA VAL A 69 -2.20 32.93 33.51
C VAL A 69 -3.25 33.47 32.51
N ALA A 70 -3.82 32.59 31.68
CA ALA A 70 -4.82 32.96 30.68
C ALA A 70 -6.14 33.44 31.28
N THR A 71 -6.53 32.93 32.45
CA THR A 71 -7.80 33.29 33.12
C THR A 71 -7.73 34.58 33.93
N HIS A 72 -6.53 35.00 34.38
CA HIS A 72 -6.38 36.19 35.23
C HIS A 72 -6.12 37.49 34.45
N THR A 73 -5.75 37.43 33.16
CA THR A 73 -5.42 38.62 32.36
C THR A 73 -5.83 38.47 30.89
N MET A 74 -6.37 39.53 30.27
CA MET A 74 -6.71 39.55 28.84
C MET A 74 -5.48 39.31 27.95
N SER A 75 -4.31 39.82 28.37
CA SER A 75 -3.03 39.55 27.71
C SER A 75 -2.62 38.07 27.81
N GLY A 76 -2.94 37.39 28.92
CA GLY A 76 -2.70 35.96 29.10
C GLY A 76 -3.49 35.10 28.13
N LEU A 77 -4.76 35.44 27.86
CA LEU A 77 -5.58 34.72 26.87
C LEU A 77 -5.00 34.84 25.46
N MET A 78 -4.60 36.05 25.05
CA MET A 78 -3.98 36.27 23.73
C MET A 78 -2.64 35.53 23.60
N ALA A 79 -1.82 35.55 24.66
CA ALA A 79 -0.57 34.80 24.70
C ALA A 79 -0.79 33.29 24.60
N ALA A 80 -1.80 32.73 25.29
CA ALA A 80 -2.12 31.31 25.23
C ALA A 80 -2.53 30.87 23.82
N ILE A 81 -3.38 31.67 23.13
CA ILE A 81 -3.78 31.41 21.75
C ILE A 81 -2.56 31.46 20.82
N TYR A 82 -1.72 32.49 20.94
CA TYR A 82 -0.49 32.62 20.16
C TYR A 82 0.43 31.40 20.34
N TRP A 83 0.72 31.01 21.58
CA TRP A 83 1.59 29.88 21.88
C TRP A 83 1.03 28.55 21.42
N PHE A 84 -0.30 28.35 21.51
CA PHE A 84 -0.96 27.16 20.99
C PHE A 84 -0.76 27.00 19.48
N PHE A 85 -1.06 28.05 18.71
CA PHE A 85 -0.89 28.02 17.25
C PHE A 85 0.58 27.92 16.84
N TRP A 86 1.47 28.63 17.55
CA TRP A 86 2.90 28.59 17.29
C TRP A 86 3.48 27.19 17.54
N LEU A 87 3.11 26.53 18.65
CA LEU A 87 3.53 25.15 18.94
C LEU A 87 3.00 24.17 17.90
N SER A 88 1.71 24.24 17.56
CA SER A 88 1.10 23.37 16.55
C SER A 88 1.81 23.47 15.20
N PHE A 89 2.05 24.69 14.73
CA PHE A 89 2.79 24.95 13.49
C PHE A 89 4.24 24.45 13.58
N SER A 90 4.94 24.78 14.66
CA SER A 90 6.35 24.44 14.85
C SER A 90 6.59 22.94 14.98
N THR A 91 5.67 22.18 15.59
CA THR A 91 5.75 20.71 15.63
C THR A 91 5.62 20.12 14.23
N GLY A 92 4.64 20.57 13.43
CA GLY A 92 4.46 20.09 12.08
C GLY A 92 5.62 20.48 11.14
N ALA A 93 6.13 21.71 11.26
CA ALA A 93 7.27 22.19 10.50
C ALA A 93 8.56 21.46 10.93
N GLY A 94 8.77 21.29 12.23
CA GLY A 94 9.90 20.57 12.81
C GLY A 94 9.92 19.10 12.40
N LEU A 95 8.78 18.41 12.40
CA LEU A 95 8.69 17.02 11.94
C LEU A 95 9.08 16.88 10.47
N ARG A 96 8.58 17.78 9.61
CA ARG A 96 8.94 17.80 8.18
C ARG A 96 10.43 18.09 7.98
N PHE A 97 10.96 19.07 8.70
CA PHE A 97 12.38 19.41 8.64
C PHE A 97 13.27 18.26 9.13
N LEU A 98 12.93 17.64 10.26
CA LEU A 98 13.63 16.45 10.75
C LEU A 98 13.56 15.30 9.75
N ALA A 99 12.41 15.09 9.09
CA ALA A 99 12.29 14.09 8.04
C ALA A 99 13.21 14.36 6.82
N THR A 100 13.54 15.63 6.53
CA THR A 100 14.53 15.96 5.49
C THR A 100 15.98 15.73 5.91
N LEU A 101 16.27 15.82 7.22
CA LEU A 101 17.60 15.56 7.78
C LEU A 101 17.83 14.09 8.13
N THR A 102 16.75 13.32 8.26
CA THR A 102 16.85 11.88 8.50
C THR A 102 17.40 11.25 7.23
N PRO A 103 18.51 10.49 7.31
CA PRO A 103 19.00 9.72 6.19
C PRO A 103 17.84 8.93 5.61
N ARG A 104 17.55 9.10 4.32
CA ARG A 104 16.72 8.14 3.61
C ARG A 104 17.42 6.81 3.83
N PHE A 105 16.67 5.79 4.27
CA PHE A 105 17.20 4.43 4.22
C PHE A 105 17.82 4.27 2.84
N ASP A 106 19.09 3.86 2.80
CA ASP A 106 19.67 3.43 1.54
C ASP A 106 18.65 2.45 0.97
N PRO A 107 18.18 2.67 -0.27
CA PRO A 107 17.34 1.67 -0.90
C PRO A 107 18.10 0.36 -0.73
N LEU A 108 17.44 -0.62 -0.10
CA LEU A 108 17.96 -1.98 0.00
C LEU A 108 18.59 -2.29 -1.37
N PRO A 109 19.84 -2.82 -1.43
CA PRO A 109 20.52 -3.06 -2.69
C PRO A 109 19.50 -3.68 -3.62
N ASP A 110 19.17 -2.96 -4.67
CA ASP A 110 17.96 -3.25 -5.42
C ASP A 110 18.08 -4.68 -5.92
N PRO A 111 17.28 -5.65 -5.40
CA PRO A 111 17.39 -7.02 -5.85
C PRO A 111 17.03 -7.13 -7.34
N PHE A 112 16.46 -6.08 -7.93
CA PHE A 112 16.24 -5.96 -9.36
C PHE A 112 17.48 -5.55 -10.17
N LEU A 113 18.57 -5.07 -9.57
CA LEU A 113 19.84 -4.83 -10.28
C LEU A 113 20.50 -6.11 -10.78
N GLU A 114 20.21 -7.25 -10.13
CA GLU A 114 20.65 -8.59 -10.56
C GLU A 114 19.50 -9.43 -11.16
N ALA A 115 18.28 -8.88 -11.23
CA ALA A 115 17.14 -9.61 -11.77
C ALA A 115 17.22 -9.69 -13.31
N SER A 116 17.65 -10.84 -13.81
CA SER A 116 17.36 -11.23 -15.18
C SER A 116 15.92 -11.75 -15.28
N ASN A 117 15.34 -11.73 -16.48
CA ASN A 117 14.01 -12.32 -16.74
C ASN A 117 13.91 -13.79 -16.27
N GLU A 118 15.03 -14.50 -16.23
CA GLU A 118 15.13 -15.90 -15.81
C GLU A 118 15.05 -16.08 -14.29
N ASN A 119 15.44 -15.06 -13.52
CA ASN A 119 15.49 -15.09 -12.06
C ASN A 119 14.29 -14.39 -11.41
N LEU A 120 13.37 -13.85 -12.20
CA LEU A 120 12.18 -13.20 -11.68
C LEU A 120 11.21 -14.23 -11.07
N PRO A 121 10.70 -13.99 -9.84
CA PRO A 121 9.79 -14.92 -9.18
C PRO A 121 8.45 -15.05 -9.93
N ARG A 122 7.74 -16.14 -9.70
CA ARG A 122 6.40 -16.30 -10.27
C ARG A 122 5.38 -15.54 -9.40
N TYR A 123 4.66 -14.59 -10.00
CA TYR A 123 3.60 -13.82 -9.35
C TYR A 123 2.24 -14.10 -9.97
N SER A 124 1.22 -14.11 -9.11
CA SER A 124 -0.18 -14.10 -9.51
C SER A 124 -0.83 -12.81 -9.00
N VAL A 125 -1.40 -12.02 -9.90
CA VAL A 125 -2.13 -10.79 -9.61
C VAL A 125 -3.61 -11.10 -9.66
N ILE A 126 -4.29 -11.02 -8.51
CA ILE A 126 -5.74 -11.18 -8.44
C ILE A 126 -6.36 -9.80 -8.53
N VAL A 127 -7.20 -9.59 -9.53
CA VAL A 127 -7.92 -8.36 -9.81
C VAL A 127 -9.39 -8.61 -9.53
N ALA A 128 -9.89 -8.14 -8.40
CA ALA A 128 -11.31 -8.18 -8.09
C ALA A 128 -12.02 -7.04 -8.82
N LEU A 129 -13.04 -7.36 -9.62
CA LEU A 129 -13.82 -6.41 -10.40
C LEU A 129 -15.31 -6.56 -10.03
N TYR A 130 -15.96 -5.44 -9.74
CA TYR A 130 -17.42 -5.40 -9.52
C TYR A 130 -18.03 -4.11 -10.06
N ARG A 131 -18.89 -4.24 -11.07
CA ARG A 131 -19.55 -3.17 -11.83
C ARG A 131 -18.56 -2.20 -12.45
N GLU A 132 -17.45 -2.73 -12.96
CA GLU A 132 -16.34 -1.98 -13.55
C GLU A 132 -16.20 -2.18 -15.06
N ALA A 133 -17.29 -2.60 -15.73
CA ALA A 133 -17.35 -2.83 -17.18
C ALA A 133 -16.71 -1.71 -18.02
N ALA A 134 -16.91 -0.44 -17.64
CA ALA A 134 -16.34 0.69 -18.36
C ALA A 134 -14.79 0.77 -18.30
N ILE A 135 -14.18 0.27 -17.23
CA ILE A 135 -12.74 0.36 -16.97
C ILE A 135 -12.02 -0.93 -17.34
N ALA A 136 -12.71 -2.08 -17.37
CA ALA A 136 -12.15 -3.38 -17.69
C ALA A 136 -11.25 -3.40 -18.96
N PRO A 137 -11.64 -2.78 -20.10
CA PRO A 137 -10.77 -2.70 -21.29
C PRO A 137 -9.45 -1.97 -21.05
N GLN A 138 -9.51 -0.84 -20.34
CA GLN A 138 -8.34 -0.05 -20.03
C GLN A 138 -7.42 -0.80 -19.06
N LEU A 139 -8.00 -1.50 -18.09
CA LEU A 139 -7.26 -2.28 -17.11
C LEU A 139 -6.52 -3.44 -17.75
N VAL A 140 -7.19 -4.22 -18.60
CA VAL A 140 -6.56 -5.33 -19.34
C VAL A 140 -5.40 -4.81 -20.19
N LYS A 141 -5.59 -3.66 -20.85
CA LYS A 141 -4.53 -3.01 -21.63
C LYS A 141 -3.34 -2.62 -20.75
N ALA A 142 -3.58 -1.98 -19.60
CA ALA A 142 -2.52 -1.58 -18.69
C ALA A 142 -1.74 -2.80 -18.13
N LEU A 143 -2.45 -3.85 -17.72
CA LEU A 143 -1.84 -5.08 -17.20
C LEU A 143 -1.02 -5.82 -18.27
N SER A 144 -1.44 -5.77 -19.54
CA SER A 144 -0.69 -6.35 -20.66
C SER A 144 0.63 -5.62 -20.97
N GLN A 145 0.76 -4.36 -20.52
CA GLN A 145 1.94 -3.53 -20.71
C GLN A 145 2.94 -3.65 -19.55
N LEU A 146 2.66 -4.50 -18.56
CA LEU A 146 3.60 -4.72 -17.47
C LEU A 146 4.89 -5.33 -18.03
N GLU A 147 6.02 -4.70 -17.72
CA GLU A 147 7.35 -5.18 -18.09
C GLU A 147 7.75 -6.34 -17.16
N TYR A 148 7.12 -7.50 -17.39
CA TYR A 148 7.34 -8.73 -16.64
C TYR A 148 7.25 -9.93 -17.58
N PRO A 149 8.11 -10.96 -17.42
CA PRO A 149 8.01 -12.17 -18.24
C PRO A 149 6.61 -12.79 -18.15
N HIS A 150 5.93 -12.91 -19.30
CA HIS A 150 4.56 -13.44 -19.37
C HIS A 150 4.40 -14.88 -18.86
N GLU A 151 5.49 -15.63 -18.74
CA GLU A 151 5.51 -16.98 -18.18
C GLU A 151 5.56 -17.01 -16.65
N ASN A 152 6.01 -15.91 -16.04
CA ASN A 152 6.14 -15.73 -14.59
C ASN A 152 5.06 -14.81 -14.01
N LEU A 153 4.25 -14.16 -14.84
CA LEU A 153 3.07 -13.41 -14.41
C LEU A 153 1.79 -14.19 -14.75
N GLU A 154 0.95 -14.39 -13.75
CA GLU A 154 -0.43 -14.82 -13.88
C GLU A 154 -1.35 -13.68 -13.41
N VAL A 155 -2.46 -13.47 -14.10
CA VAL A 155 -3.46 -12.42 -13.85
C VAL A 155 -4.82 -13.10 -13.80
N LEU A 156 -5.51 -12.96 -12.67
CA LEU A 156 -6.76 -13.63 -12.37
C LEU A 156 -7.83 -12.56 -12.12
N TYR A 157 -8.84 -12.47 -13.00
CA TYR A 157 -9.98 -11.57 -12.80
C TYR A 157 -11.05 -12.27 -11.95
N ALA A 158 -11.24 -11.81 -10.72
CA ALA A 158 -12.27 -12.29 -9.82
C ALA A 158 -13.53 -11.43 -9.99
N LEU A 159 -14.59 -12.04 -10.52
CA LEU A 159 -15.87 -11.39 -10.83
C LEU A 159 -16.98 -12.08 -10.04
N GLU A 160 -17.96 -11.29 -9.61
CA GLU A 160 -19.18 -11.83 -9.03
C GLU A 160 -20.11 -12.40 -10.11
N ALA A 161 -20.86 -13.45 -9.79
CA ALA A 161 -21.69 -14.16 -10.77
C ALA A 161 -22.88 -13.34 -11.29
N ASP A 162 -23.28 -12.28 -10.58
CA ASP A 162 -24.38 -11.38 -10.92
C ASP A 162 -23.94 -10.18 -11.78
N ASP A 163 -22.64 -9.95 -11.93
CA ASP A 163 -22.09 -8.81 -12.67
C ASP A 163 -21.88 -9.13 -14.15
N HIS A 164 -22.99 -9.35 -14.85
CA HIS A 164 -23.00 -9.70 -16.27
C HIS A 164 -22.34 -8.63 -17.15
N ASP A 165 -22.50 -7.35 -16.83
CA ASP A 165 -21.95 -6.25 -17.63
C ASP A 165 -20.41 -6.29 -17.66
N THR A 166 -19.76 -6.52 -16.51
CA THR A 166 -18.29 -6.61 -16.45
C THR A 166 -17.77 -7.91 -17.04
N ILE A 167 -18.50 -9.02 -16.83
CA ILE A 167 -18.22 -10.33 -17.44
C ILE A 167 -18.23 -10.21 -18.96
N ASP A 168 -19.28 -9.64 -19.54
CA ASP A 168 -19.42 -9.47 -20.98
C ASP A 168 -18.38 -8.51 -21.55
N SER A 169 -18.07 -7.44 -20.82
CA SER A 169 -16.98 -6.54 -21.20
C SER A 169 -15.65 -7.27 -21.29
N LEU A 170 -15.34 -8.21 -20.40
CA LEU A 170 -14.07 -8.95 -20.46
C LEU A 170 -14.07 -10.03 -21.55
N ASN A 171 -15.20 -10.67 -21.82
CA ASN A 171 -15.34 -11.67 -22.89
C ASN A 171 -15.16 -11.11 -24.29
N THR A 172 -15.48 -9.84 -24.48
CA THR A 172 -15.44 -9.19 -25.79
C THR A 172 -14.05 -8.64 -26.14
N LEU A 173 -13.14 -8.53 -25.16
CA LEU A 173 -11.76 -8.07 -25.33
C LEU A 173 -10.84 -9.08 -26.00
#